data_AF-A0A536YLW9-F1
#
_entry.id   AF-A0A536YLW9-F1
#
_cell.length_a   1.000
_cell.length_b   1.000
_cell.length_c   1.000
_cell.angle_alpha   90.00
_cell.angle_beta   90.00
_cell.angle_gamma   90.00
#
_symmetry.space_group_name_H-M   'P 1'
#
loop_
_entity.id
_entity.type
_entity.pdbx_description
1 polymer ?
#
loop_
_entity_poly.entity_id
_entity_poly.type
_entity_poly.pdbx_seq_one_letter_code
_entity_poly.pdbx_strand_id
1 'polypeptide(L)'
;MTVSSLSVAQRLARSAGRIQAVLSHRAIPALATVAALLLLCWTLAQGTWRVLQPTSPAVARAGGADLTDVRALGSVQLFGRAAPRSPAAEASVAPSNLNMTLTGVAARATGGCALVIVQGQPEAAFCSGEEVSPGVRLDTVERDRIVIVRNGVREAVFMKDAEGAAAVPPPPIVQSVGADRQIVDRRQLQQQLGRPEFLNQALIVPNPDGGFLVRQVQAGSLYEKLGLRPGDVIRNVNGQPLTNMDDVMRLYQQFGTAQRVLVDVQRQGRNETLYYDMR
;
A
#
# COMPACT_ATOMS: atom_id res chain seq x y z
N MET A 1 -2.38 56.94 69.62
CA MET A 1 -1.90 55.95 68.64
C MET A 1 -1.56 54.67 69.41
N THR A 2 -2.44 53.90 70.03
CA THR A 2 -3.68 53.22 69.60
C THR A 2 -3.53 52.32 68.37
N VAL A 3 -3.73 51.02 68.64
CA VAL A 3 -4.05 49.87 67.74
C VAL A 3 -2.87 49.24 66.97
N SER A 4 -2.32 48.10 67.45
CA SER A 4 -1.72 47.06 66.58
C SER A 4 -1.23 45.74 67.24
N SER A 5 -1.24 45.55 68.57
CA SER A 5 -0.58 44.36 69.18
C SER A 5 -1.50 43.20 69.61
N LEU A 6 -2.82 43.34 69.63
CA LEU A 6 -3.72 42.30 70.16
C LEU A 6 -4.22 41.24 69.15
N SER A 7 -3.94 41.39 67.84
CA SER A 7 -4.56 40.53 66.80
C SER A 7 -3.73 39.33 66.34
N VAL A 8 -2.42 39.29 66.61
CA VAL A 8 -1.52 38.22 66.12
C VAL A 8 -1.46 37.03 67.10
N ALA A 9 -1.39 37.30 68.41
CA ALA A 9 -1.34 36.25 69.42
C ALA A 9 -2.63 35.41 69.48
N GLN A 10 -3.79 36.01 69.21
CA GLN A 10 -5.07 35.28 69.18
C GLN A 10 -5.28 34.42 67.92
N ARG A 11 -4.56 34.68 66.82
CA ARG A 11 -4.67 33.88 65.58
C ARG A 11 -3.84 32.60 65.60
N LEU A 12 -2.67 32.62 66.25
CA LEU A 12 -1.81 31.42 66.39
C LEU A 12 -2.36 30.39 67.39
N ALA A 13 -3.06 30.85 68.44
CA ALA A 13 -3.69 29.95 69.41
C ALA A 13 -4.88 29.16 68.82
N ARG A 14 -5.61 29.74 67.85
CA ARG A 14 -6.74 29.07 67.19
C ARG A 14 -6.32 28.07 66.10
N SER A 15 -5.12 28.20 65.52
CA SER A 15 -4.60 27.22 64.54
C SER A 15 -4.04 25.96 65.21
N ALA A 16 -3.46 26.06 66.41
CA ALA A 16 -2.94 24.90 67.15
C ALA A 16 -4.06 23.94 67.60
N GLY A 17 -5.20 24.46 68.05
CA GLY A 17 -6.33 23.62 68.51
C GLY A 17 -7.02 22.82 67.40
N ARG A 18 -7.05 23.33 66.16
CA ARG A 18 -7.67 22.61 65.02
C ARG A 18 -6.80 21.46 64.52
N ILE A 19 -5.48 21.58 64.61
CA ILE A 19 -4.55 20.51 64.22
C ILE A 19 -4.63 19.34 65.23
N GLN A 20 -4.79 19.65 66.52
CA GLN A 20 -4.87 18.64 67.58
C GLN A 20 -6.22 17.90 67.62
N ALA A 21 -7.30 18.53 67.17
CA ALA A 21 -8.63 17.90 67.06
C ALA A 21 -8.76 16.95 65.85
N VAL A 22 -8.00 17.19 64.77
CA VAL A 22 -7.95 16.26 63.64
C VAL A 22 -7.17 15.01 64.06
N LEU A 23 -5.99 15.16 64.68
CA LEU A 23 -5.12 14.06 65.11
C LEU A 23 -5.71 13.09 66.15
N SER A 24 -6.79 13.45 66.85
CA SER A 24 -7.42 12.60 67.87
C SER A 24 -8.53 11.67 67.34
N HIS A 25 -8.90 11.76 66.06
CA HIS A 25 -9.85 10.84 65.46
C HIS A 25 -9.25 9.43 65.36
N ARG A 26 -9.84 8.46 66.07
CA ARG A 26 -9.46 7.02 66.06
C ARG A 26 -9.33 6.40 64.66
N ALA A 27 -9.88 7.03 63.62
CA ALA A 27 -9.80 6.60 62.23
C ALA A 27 -8.46 6.94 61.54
N ILE A 28 -7.71 7.92 62.06
CA ILE A 28 -6.41 8.33 61.47
C ILE A 28 -5.35 7.23 61.55
N PRO A 29 -5.12 6.53 62.67
CA PRO A 29 -4.17 5.43 62.68
C PRO A 29 -4.61 4.29 61.74
N ALA A 30 -5.92 4.05 61.59
CA ALA A 30 -6.45 3.03 60.68
C ALA A 30 -6.26 3.42 59.19
N LEU A 31 -6.46 4.68 58.84
CA LEU A 31 -6.19 5.16 57.48
C LEU A 31 -4.69 5.16 57.17
N ALA A 32 -3.86 5.51 58.15
CA ALA A 32 -2.40 5.47 58.01
C ALA A 32 -1.89 4.03 57.80
N THR A 33 -2.43 3.04 58.52
CA THR A 33 -2.05 1.63 58.33
C THR A 33 -2.51 1.09 56.97
N VAL A 34 -3.72 1.45 56.51
CA VAL A 34 -4.19 1.06 55.16
C VAL A 34 -3.33 1.69 54.07
N ALA A 35 -3.00 2.98 54.20
CA ALA A 35 -2.11 3.65 53.24
C ALA A 35 -0.70 3.03 53.22
N ALA A 36 -0.15 2.68 54.40
CA ALA A 36 1.13 2.00 54.50
C ALA A 36 1.11 0.60 53.87
N LEU A 37 0.03 -0.17 54.06
CA LEU A 37 -0.15 -1.48 53.42
C LEU A 37 -0.25 -1.38 51.89
N LEU A 38 -0.97 -0.37 51.38
CA LEU A 38 -1.07 -0.15 49.93
C LEU A 38 0.27 0.22 49.31
N LEU A 39 1.05 1.11 49.97
CA LEU A 39 2.41 1.44 49.55
C LEU A 39 3.33 0.21 49.57
N LEU A 40 3.26 -0.61 50.62
CA LEU A 40 4.03 -1.85 50.73
C LEU A 40 3.71 -2.80 49.56
N CYS A 41 2.42 -3.06 49.31
CA CYS A 41 1.99 -3.90 48.19
C CYS A 41 2.47 -3.37 46.85
N TRP A 42 2.41 -2.05 46.64
CA TRP A 42 2.89 -1.43 45.40
C TRP A 42 4.40 -1.62 45.22
N THR A 43 5.20 -1.44 46.27
CA THR A 43 6.66 -1.65 46.21
C THR A 43 7.04 -3.11 45.95
N LEU A 44 6.31 -4.06 46.53
CA LEU A 44 6.51 -5.49 46.29
C LEU A 44 6.15 -5.88 44.86
N ALA A 45 5.03 -5.37 44.33
CA ALA A 45 4.63 -5.62 42.94
C ALA A 45 5.69 -5.15 41.92
N GLN A 46 6.30 -3.98 42.15
CA GLN A 46 7.40 -3.49 41.31
C GLN A 46 8.68 -4.32 41.48
N GLY A 47 8.98 -4.78 42.70
CA GLY A 47 10.14 -5.64 42.97
C GLY A 47 10.05 -7.00 42.28
N THR A 48 8.87 -7.64 42.33
CA THR A 48 8.62 -8.94 41.69
C THR A 48 8.90 -8.90 40.19
N TRP A 49 8.55 -7.81 39.50
CA TRP A 49 8.80 -7.64 38.08
C TRP A 49 10.27 -7.44 37.70
N ARG A 50 11.16 -7.18 38.68
CA ARG A 50 12.62 -7.13 38.43
C ARG A 50 13.29 -8.49 38.61
N VAL A 51 12.73 -9.37 39.45
CA VAL A 51 13.32 -10.69 39.76
C VAL A 51 12.84 -11.76 38.77
N LEU A 52 11.59 -11.68 38.31
CA LEU A 52 11.00 -12.67 37.39
C LEU A 52 11.07 -12.28 35.90
N GLN A 53 11.95 -11.36 35.50
CA GLN A 53 12.11 -11.09 34.06
C GLN A 53 12.57 -12.38 33.38
N PRO A 54 11.85 -12.91 32.36
CA PRO A 54 12.32 -14.03 31.59
C PRO A 54 13.68 -13.62 31.01
N THR A 55 14.72 -14.37 31.36
CA THR A 55 16.09 -14.12 30.89
C THR A 55 16.02 -14.01 29.38
N SER A 56 16.17 -12.79 28.86
CA SER A 56 16.35 -12.61 27.42
C SER A 56 17.58 -13.44 27.05
N PRO A 57 17.49 -14.35 26.08
CA PRO A 57 18.63 -15.16 25.70
C PRO A 57 19.79 -14.23 25.39
N ALA A 58 20.92 -14.44 26.06
CA ALA A 58 22.12 -13.67 25.83
C ALA A 58 22.51 -13.86 24.37
N VAL A 59 22.20 -12.87 23.53
CA VAL A 59 22.79 -12.77 22.20
C VAL A 59 24.28 -12.58 22.46
N ALA A 60 25.06 -13.65 22.26
CA ALA A 60 26.50 -13.58 22.32
C ALA A 60 26.95 -12.52 21.32
N ARG A 61 27.35 -11.35 21.83
CA ARG A 61 27.97 -10.33 21.01
C ARG A 61 29.33 -10.91 20.64
N ALA A 62 29.44 -11.40 19.40
CA ALA A 62 30.74 -11.70 18.82
C ALA A 62 31.62 -10.46 19.02
N GLY A 63 32.83 -10.69 19.56
CA GLY A 63 33.75 -9.66 19.99
C GLY A 63 33.92 -8.56 18.95
N GLY A 64 34.10 -7.34 19.43
CA GLY A 64 34.19 -6.12 18.62
C GLY A 64 35.03 -6.32 17.37
N ALA A 65 34.35 -6.44 16.24
CA ALA A 65 34.96 -6.25 14.95
C ALA A 65 35.30 -4.76 14.82
N ASP A 66 36.55 -4.51 14.47
CA ASP A 66 37.11 -3.21 14.17
C ASP A 66 36.15 -2.39 13.28
N LEU A 67 35.69 -1.25 13.79
CA LEU A 67 34.69 -0.39 13.14
C LEU A 67 35.24 0.33 11.89
N THR A 68 36.48 0.08 11.50
CA THR A 68 37.01 0.49 10.20
C THR A 68 36.49 -0.36 9.04
N ASP A 69 35.92 -1.54 9.32
CA ASP A 69 35.50 -2.51 8.29
C ASP A 69 33.99 -2.53 8.01
N VAL A 70 33.30 -1.40 8.23
CA VAL A 70 31.86 -1.25 7.91
C VAL A 70 31.60 -1.33 6.39
N ARG A 71 32.62 -1.05 5.57
CA ARG A 71 32.56 -1.22 4.11
C ARG A 71 32.59 -2.70 3.69
N ALA A 72 33.30 -3.58 4.40
CA ALA A 72 33.23 -5.01 4.12
C ALA A 72 31.86 -5.59 4.46
N LEU A 73 31.20 -5.12 5.52
CA LEU A 73 29.83 -5.54 5.87
C LEU A 73 28.79 -5.22 4.80
N GLY A 74 29.00 -4.17 4.00
CA GLY A 74 28.14 -3.88 2.83
C GLY A 74 28.32 -4.87 1.68
N SER A 75 29.42 -5.63 1.66
CA SER A 75 29.73 -6.64 0.64
C SER A 75 29.42 -8.08 1.10
N VAL A 76 29.25 -8.29 2.40
CA VAL A 76 28.80 -9.59 2.93
C VAL A 76 27.32 -9.75 2.64
N GLN A 77 26.99 -10.75 1.84
CA GLN A 77 25.63 -11.05 1.41
C GLN A 77 24.89 -11.81 2.51
N LEU A 78 24.67 -11.14 3.64
CA LEU A 78 24.16 -11.70 4.89
C LEU A 78 22.77 -12.36 4.76
N PHE A 79 22.06 -12.11 3.65
CA PHE A 79 20.73 -12.65 3.37
C PHE A 79 20.67 -13.50 2.09
N GLY A 80 21.83 -13.89 1.55
CA GLY A 80 21.93 -14.65 0.30
C GLY A 80 21.74 -13.78 -0.95
N ARG A 81 22.38 -14.19 -2.05
CA ARG A 81 22.20 -13.58 -3.37
C ARG A 81 21.00 -14.26 -4.02
N ALA A 82 19.93 -13.51 -4.30
CA ALA A 82 19.00 -13.96 -5.32
C ALA A 82 19.79 -14.02 -6.64
N ALA A 83 19.89 -15.20 -7.25
CA ALA A 83 20.41 -15.30 -8.62
C ALA A 83 19.62 -14.31 -9.49
N PRO A 84 20.29 -13.58 -10.41
CA PRO A 84 19.58 -12.66 -11.31
C PRO A 84 18.50 -13.45 -12.06
N ARG A 85 17.26 -13.24 -11.63
CA ARG A 85 16.07 -13.80 -12.26
C ARG A 85 15.99 -13.15 -13.62
N SER A 86 16.22 -13.93 -14.67
CA SER A 86 15.99 -13.45 -16.02
C SER A 86 14.48 -13.21 -16.17
N PRO A 87 14.02 -11.98 -16.44
CA PRO A 87 12.59 -11.66 -16.56
C PRO A 87 11.88 -12.44 -17.67
N ALA A 88 12.64 -13.06 -18.59
CA ALA A 88 12.12 -13.97 -19.61
C ALA A 88 11.57 -15.31 -19.05
N ALA A 89 12.06 -15.78 -17.88
CA ALA A 89 11.59 -17.02 -17.27
C ALA A 89 10.31 -16.84 -16.42
N GLU A 90 10.09 -15.64 -15.88
CA GLU A 90 8.87 -15.27 -15.13
C GLU A 90 7.71 -14.90 -16.07
N ALA A 91 7.99 -14.46 -17.30
CA ALA A 91 6.98 -14.06 -18.29
C ALA A 91 6.20 -15.21 -18.94
N SER A 92 6.58 -16.48 -18.72
CA SER A 92 5.97 -17.64 -19.40
C SER A 92 5.04 -18.48 -18.53
N VAL A 93 4.79 -18.09 -17.27
CA VAL A 93 3.94 -18.88 -16.36
C VAL A 93 2.56 -18.23 -16.26
N ALA A 94 1.60 -18.79 -17.00
CA ALA A 94 0.22 -18.32 -16.93
C ALA A 94 -0.41 -18.67 -15.57
N PRO A 95 -1.34 -17.86 -15.04
CA PRO A 95 -2.09 -18.21 -13.85
C PRO A 95 -2.92 -19.48 -14.12
N SER A 96 -2.90 -20.43 -13.18
CA SER A 96 -3.67 -21.66 -13.29
C SER A 96 -5.15 -21.41 -13.03
N ASN A 97 -6.02 -21.99 -13.85
CA ASN A 97 -7.49 -21.99 -13.64
C ASN A 97 -7.98 -23.25 -12.90
N LEU A 98 -7.10 -24.01 -12.26
CA LEU A 98 -7.50 -25.19 -11.49
C LEU A 98 -8.22 -24.78 -10.20
N ASN A 99 -9.27 -25.52 -9.83
CA ASN A 99 -9.96 -25.39 -8.55
C ASN A 99 -9.09 -25.98 -7.42
N MET A 100 -7.96 -25.34 -7.14
CA MET A 100 -7.00 -25.71 -6.12
C MET A 100 -6.66 -24.50 -5.25
N THR A 101 -6.58 -24.70 -3.93
CA THR A 101 -6.18 -23.65 -2.99
C THR A 101 -4.82 -24.01 -2.41
N LEU A 102 -3.86 -23.09 -2.53
CA LEU A 102 -2.58 -23.18 -1.84
C LEU A 102 -2.74 -22.57 -0.44
N THR A 103 -2.65 -23.42 0.60
CA THR A 103 -2.84 -23.04 2.00
C THR A 103 -1.51 -22.74 2.70
N GLY A 104 -0.41 -23.36 2.26
CA GLY A 104 0.90 -23.12 2.86
C GLY A 104 2.07 -23.63 2.03
N VAL A 105 3.25 -23.06 2.27
CA VAL A 105 4.51 -23.44 1.61
C VAL A 105 5.62 -23.61 2.64
N ALA A 106 6.35 -24.73 2.54
CA ALA A 106 7.59 -24.97 3.24
C ALA A 106 8.74 -25.07 2.22
N ALA A 107 9.48 -23.97 2.03
CA ALA A 107 10.66 -23.94 1.17
C ALA A 107 11.93 -24.38 1.92
N ARG A 108 12.74 -25.25 1.30
CA ARG A 108 14.08 -25.67 1.74
C ARG A 108 15.10 -25.31 0.64
N ALA A 109 16.38 -25.22 0.99
CA ALA A 109 17.45 -24.82 0.06
C ALA A 109 17.58 -25.69 -1.21
N THR A 110 17.03 -26.91 -1.22
CA THR A 110 17.15 -27.89 -2.31
C THR A 110 15.79 -28.42 -2.80
N GLY A 111 14.69 -27.72 -2.50
CA GLY A 111 13.32 -28.11 -2.87
C GLY A 111 12.29 -27.56 -1.91
N GLY A 112 11.01 -27.75 -2.19
CA GLY A 112 9.93 -27.33 -1.27
C GLY A 112 8.75 -28.27 -1.29
N CYS A 113 7.94 -28.19 -0.25
CA CYS A 113 6.64 -28.85 -0.15
C CYS A 113 5.55 -27.80 0.04
N ALA A 114 4.39 -28.09 -0.52
CA ALA A 114 3.22 -27.22 -0.49
C ALA A 114 2.02 -27.97 0.08
N LEU A 115 1.21 -27.26 0.86
CA LEU A 115 -0.06 -27.73 1.35
C LEU A 115 -1.16 -27.24 0.40
N VAL A 116 -1.83 -28.20 -0.26
CA VAL A 116 -2.78 -27.90 -1.34
C VAL A 116 -4.11 -28.60 -1.05
N ILE A 117 -5.20 -27.86 -1.24
CA ILE A 117 -6.58 -28.37 -1.24
C ILE A 117 -7.02 -28.48 -2.70
N VAL A 118 -7.34 -29.69 -3.16
CA VAL A 118 -7.76 -29.95 -4.55
C VAL A 118 -9.24 -30.27 -4.59
N GLN A 119 -10.05 -29.48 -5.30
CA GLN A 119 -11.48 -29.76 -5.53
C GLN A 119 -12.28 -30.11 -4.25
N GLY A 120 -11.98 -29.45 -3.13
CA GLY A 120 -12.66 -29.68 -1.84
C GLY A 120 -12.26 -30.98 -1.12
N GLN A 121 -11.24 -31.71 -1.59
CA GLN A 121 -10.62 -32.81 -0.85
C GLN A 121 -9.89 -32.28 0.40
N PRO A 122 -9.65 -33.15 1.41
CA PRO A 122 -8.81 -32.78 2.55
C PRO A 122 -7.45 -32.23 2.10
N GLU A 123 -6.92 -31.28 2.85
CA GLU A 123 -5.60 -30.70 2.62
C GLU A 123 -4.51 -31.78 2.63
N ALA A 124 -3.69 -31.79 1.58
CA ALA A 124 -2.58 -32.74 1.42
C ALA A 124 -1.27 -32.02 1.13
N ALA A 125 -0.17 -32.61 1.58
CA ALA A 125 1.17 -32.10 1.36
C ALA A 125 1.77 -32.75 0.10
N PHE A 126 2.24 -31.93 -0.84
CA PHE A 126 2.92 -32.39 -2.05
C PHE A 126 4.30 -31.75 -2.13
N CYS A 127 5.32 -32.53 -2.44
CA CYS A 127 6.68 -32.03 -2.62
C CYS A 127 7.07 -31.88 -4.09
N SER A 128 8.09 -31.08 -4.38
CA SER A 128 8.56 -30.83 -5.75
C SER A 128 8.84 -32.15 -6.48
N GLY A 129 8.24 -32.34 -7.67
CA GLY A 129 8.28 -33.55 -8.49
C GLY A 129 7.07 -34.49 -8.34
N GLU A 130 6.23 -34.29 -7.32
CA GLU A 130 5.07 -35.13 -7.05
C GLU A 130 3.85 -34.76 -7.91
N GLU A 131 2.97 -35.74 -8.15
CA GLU A 131 1.71 -35.52 -8.85
C GLU A 131 0.63 -35.07 -7.88
N VAL A 132 0.14 -33.83 -8.07
CA VAL A 132 -0.84 -33.18 -7.18
C VAL A 132 -2.27 -33.64 -7.52
N SER A 133 -2.52 -33.93 -8.79
CA SER A 133 -3.77 -34.50 -9.30
C SER A 133 -3.52 -35.15 -10.66
N PRO A 134 -4.41 -36.01 -11.19
CA PRO A 134 -4.19 -36.72 -12.46
C PRO A 134 -3.76 -35.78 -13.60
N GLY A 135 -2.52 -35.95 -14.09
CA GLY A 135 -1.95 -35.15 -15.18
C GLY A 135 -1.37 -33.80 -14.78
N VAL A 136 -1.25 -33.51 -13.48
CA VAL A 136 -0.70 -32.25 -12.94
C VAL A 136 0.44 -32.55 -11.97
N ARG A 137 1.65 -32.15 -12.34
CA ARG A 137 2.85 -32.34 -11.50
C ARG A 137 3.32 -31.03 -10.89
N LEU A 138 3.77 -31.09 -9.64
CA LEU A 138 4.43 -29.97 -8.97
C LEU A 138 5.87 -29.86 -9.48
N ASP A 139 6.20 -28.74 -10.14
CA ASP A 139 7.53 -28.51 -10.71
C ASP A 139 8.42 -27.75 -9.73
N THR A 140 7.95 -26.59 -9.24
CA THR A 140 8.70 -25.74 -8.31
C THR A 140 7.79 -25.17 -7.23
N VAL A 141 8.32 -25.04 -6.01
CA VAL A 141 7.65 -24.41 -4.87
C VAL A 141 8.34 -23.09 -4.56
N GLU A 142 7.61 -21.98 -4.67
CA GLU A 142 8.09 -20.63 -4.37
C GLU A 142 7.39 -20.07 -3.13
N ARG A 143 7.89 -18.94 -2.60
CA ARG A 143 7.41 -18.38 -1.32
C ARG A 143 5.92 -18.00 -1.34
N ASP A 144 5.42 -17.50 -2.47
CA ASP A 144 4.07 -16.94 -2.64
C ASP A 144 3.19 -17.77 -3.59
N ARG A 145 3.77 -18.76 -4.27
CA ARG A 145 3.12 -19.55 -5.32
C ARG A 145 3.77 -20.92 -5.50
N ILE A 146 3.05 -21.84 -6.14
CA ILE A 146 3.61 -23.08 -6.68
C ILE A 146 3.51 -23.06 -8.20
N VAL A 147 4.51 -23.62 -8.89
CA VAL A 147 4.52 -23.83 -10.33
C VAL A 147 4.21 -25.30 -10.60
N ILE A 148 3.15 -25.55 -11.35
CA ILE A 148 2.72 -26.87 -11.76
C ILE A 148 2.89 -27.04 -13.28
N VAL A 149 3.04 -28.28 -13.73
CA VAL A 149 3.07 -28.64 -15.15
C VAL A 149 1.83 -29.48 -15.44
N ARG A 150 1.02 -29.03 -16.40
CA ARG A 150 -0.14 -29.74 -16.93
C ARG A 150 -0.07 -29.80 -18.44
N ASN A 151 -0.08 -31.01 -19.02
CA ASN A 151 0.04 -31.21 -20.47
C ASN A 151 1.27 -30.50 -21.09
N GLY A 152 2.38 -30.40 -20.34
CA GLY A 152 3.60 -29.71 -20.77
C GLY A 152 3.57 -28.18 -20.62
N VAL A 153 2.45 -27.59 -20.19
CA VAL A 153 2.33 -26.14 -19.93
C VAL A 153 2.62 -25.87 -18.45
N ARG A 154 3.47 -24.88 -18.17
CA ARG A 154 3.77 -24.43 -16.80
C ARG A 154 2.73 -23.39 -16.37
N GLU A 155 2.06 -23.65 -15.26
CA GLU A 155 1.05 -22.76 -14.67
C GLU A 155 1.40 -22.45 -13.21
N ALA A 156 1.05 -21.26 -12.72
CA ALA A 156 1.26 -20.86 -11.33
C ALA A 156 -0.05 -20.86 -10.53
N VAL A 157 -0.03 -21.44 -9.33
CA VAL A 157 -1.10 -21.37 -8.32
C VAL A 157 -0.60 -20.51 -7.16
N PHE A 158 -1.31 -19.41 -6.88
CA PHE A 158 -0.95 -18.44 -5.85
C PHE A 158 -1.59 -18.78 -4.51
N MET A 159 -0.93 -18.38 -3.41
CA MET A 159 -1.47 -18.55 -2.06
C MET A 159 -2.66 -17.62 -1.82
N LYS A 160 -3.67 -18.08 -1.08
CA LYS A 160 -4.93 -17.33 -0.85
C LYS A 160 -4.73 -15.97 -0.16
N ASP A 161 -3.63 -15.81 0.58
CA ASP A 161 -3.27 -14.57 1.29
C ASP A 161 -2.16 -13.77 0.59
N ALA A 162 -1.69 -14.24 -0.58
CA ALA A 162 -0.83 -13.45 -1.44
C ALA A 162 -1.71 -12.47 -2.23
N GLU A 163 -2.28 -11.48 -1.55
CA GLU A 163 -2.70 -10.19 -2.14
C GLU A 163 -1.44 -9.40 -2.57
N GLY A 164 -0.72 -10.02 -3.49
CA GLY A 164 0.40 -9.55 -4.25
C GLY A 164 0.40 -10.24 -5.61
N ALA A 165 -0.76 -10.75 -6.04
CA ALA A 165 -1.03 -10.90 -7.45
C ALA A 165 -0.76 -9.51 -8.05
N ALA A 166 0.36 -9.38 -8.75
CA ALA A 166 0.37 -8.58 -9.95
C ALA A 166 -0.78 -9.13 -10.79
N ALA A 167 -1.99 -8.61 -10.52
CA ALA A 167 -3.08 -8.62 -11.46
C ALA A 167 -2.39 -8.29 -12.77
N VAL A 168 -2.44 -9.20 -13.74
CA VAL A 168 -2.06 -8.86 -15.10
C VAL A 168 -2.76 -7.53 -15.32
N PRO A 169 -2.02 -6.40 -15.40
CA PRO A 169 -2.68 -5.12 -15.41
C PRO A 169 -3.64 -5.20 -16.58
N PRO A 170 -4.92 -4.80 -16.40
CA PRO A 170 -5.84 -4.77 -17.51
C PRO A 170 -5.10 -4.10 -18.67
N PRO A 171 -5.19 -4.65 -19.90
CA PRO A 171 -4.39 -4.17 -21.01
C PRO A 171 -4.50 -2.65 -21.04
N PRO A 172 -3.38 -1.93 -21.15
CA PRO A 172 -3.39 -0.49 -20.96
C PRO A 172 -4.35 0.13 -21.96
N ILE A 173 -5.25 0.97 -21.42
CA ILE A 173 -6.29 1.69 -22.18
C ILE A 173 -5.67 2.48 -23.33
N VAL A 174 -4.44 2.97 -23.13
CA VAL A 174 -3.64 3.67 -24.12
C VAL A 174 -2.32 2.91 -24.31
N GLN A 175 -2.07 2.46 -25.53
CA GLN A 175 -0.80 1.87 -25.97
C GLN A 175 -0.12 2.86 -26.90
N SER A 176 1.09 3.32 -26.56
CA SER A 176 1.86 4.18 -27.46
C SER A 176 2.50 3.34 -28.56
N VAL A 177 2.18 3.61 -29.82
CA VAL A 177 2.73 2.93 -31.00
C VAL A 177 3.56 3.94 -31.79
N GLY A 178 4.81 4.11 -31.37
CA GLY A 178 5.72 5.13 -31.90
C GLY A 178 5.67 6.45 -31.12
N ALA A 179 6.30 7.49 -31.65
CA ALA A 179 6.48 8.77 -30.95
C ALA A 179 5.18 9.57 -30.79
N ASP A 180 4.28 9.52 -31.79
CA ASP A 180 3.14 10.44 -31.88
C ASP A 180 1.78 9.76 -32.07
N ARG A 181 1.72 8.42 -31.97
CA ARG A 181 0.51 7.66 -32.26
C ARG A 181 0.13 6.77 -31.09
N GLN A 182 -1.11 6.87 -30.67
CA GLN A 182 -1.64 6.13 -29.53
C GLN A 182 -2.80 5.23 -30.00
N ILE A 183 -2.75 3.95 -29.63
CA ILE A 183 -3.86 3.03 -29.79
C ILE A 183 -4.66 3.06 -28.50
N VAL A 184 -5.97 3.27 -28.64
CA VAL A 184 -6.89 3.40 -27.53
C VAL A 184 -7.97 2.32 -27.64
N ASP A 185 -8.16 1.52 -26.58
CA ASP A 185 -9.27 0.56 -26.53
C ASP A 185 -10.58 1.32 -26.29
N ARG A 186 -11.48 1.28 -27.28
CA ARG A 186 -12.70 2.09 -27.26
C ARG A 186 -13.66 1.67 -26.15
N ARG A 187 -13.77 0.37 -25.89
CA ARG A 187 -14.71 -0.16 -24.90
C ARG A 187 -14.27 0.24 -23.50
N GLN A 188 -12.97 0.13 -23.23
CA GLN A 188 -12.41 0.57 -21.96
C GLN A 188 -12.52 2.09 -21.78
N LEU A 189 -12.25 2.88 -22.83
CA LEU A 189 -12.39 4.33 -22.78
C LEU A 189 -13.85 4.75 -22.49
N GLN A 190 -14.84 4.18 -23.20
CA GLN A 190 -16.26 4.45 -22.92
C GLN A 190 -16.66 4.08 -21.49
N GLN A 191 -16.15 2.96 -20.98
CA GLN A 191 -16.40 2.55 -19.60
C GLN A 191 -15.82 3.55 -18.59
N GLN A 192 -14.67 4.16 -18.88
CA GLN A 192 -14.09 5.21 -18.04
C GLN A 192 -14.80 6.55 -18.19
N LEU A 193 -15.22 6.93 -19.39
CA LEU A 193 -15.95 8.19 -19.63
C LEU A 193 -17.28 8.26 -18.86
N GLY A 194 -17.94 7.12 -18.65
CA GLY A 194 -19.17 7.03 -17.86
C GLY A 194 -18.96 7.12 -16.34
N ARG A 195 -17.71 7.21 -15.86
CA ARG A 195 -17.38 7.26 -14.44
C ARG A 195 -17.29 8.70 -13.95
N PRO A 196 -17.86 9.05 -12.78
CA PRO A 196 -17.76 10.41 -12.25
C PRO A 196 -16.30 10.81 -11.95
N GLU A 197 -15.44 9.84 -11.64
CA GLU A 197 -14.02 10.08 -11.37
C GLU A 197 -13.27 10.61 -12.60
N PHE A 198 -13.72 10.30 -13.81
CA PHE A 198 -13.08 10.79 -15.05
C PHE A 198 -13.10 12.31 -15.13
N LEU A 199 -14.17 12.97 -14.71
CA LEU A 199 -14.27 14.44 -14.74
C LEU A 199 -13.32 15.10 -13.73
N ASN A 200 -12.96 14.40 -12.65
CA ASN A 200 -12.08 14.92 -11.60
C ASN A 200 -10.59 14.68 -11.87
N GLN A 201 -10.24 13.90 -12.89
CA GLN A 201 -8.87 13.57 -13.25
C GLN A 201 -8.14 14.72 -14.00
N ALA A 202 -8.87 15.72 -14.50
CA ALA A 202 -8.30 16.92 -15.08
C ALA A 202 -9.21 18.13 -14.87
N LEU A 203 -8.62 19.31 -14.71
CA LEU A 203 -9.33 20.58 -14.69
C LEU A 203 -9.23 21.23 -16.07
N ILE A 204 -10.32 21.18 -16.82
CA ILE A 204 -10.42 21.75 -18.17
C ILE A 204 -11.45 22.87 -18.13
N VAL A 205 -11.08 24.08 -18.57
CA VAL A 205 -11.95 25.26 -18.52
C VAL A 205 -12.02 25.95 -19.89
N PRO A 206 -13.12 26.64 -20.22
CA PRO A 206 -13.18 27.46 -21.44
C PRO A 206 -12.07 28.52 -21.45
N ASN A 207 -11.45 28.72 -22.61
CA ASN A 207 -10.41 29.73 -22.82
C ASN A 207 -10.98 30.96 -23.55
N PRO A 208 -10.72 32.20 -23.10
CA PRO A 208 -11.25 33.42 -23.74
C PRO A 208 -10.86 33.56 -25.22
N ASP A 209 -9.67 33.08 -25.60
CA ASP A 209 -9.16 33.11 -26.98
C ASP A 209 -9.68 31.92 -27.84
N GLY A 210 -10.73 31.26 -27.38
CA GLY A 210 -11.29 30.04 -27.94
C GLY A 210 -10.56 28.78 -27.47
N GLY A 211 -11.24 27.63 -27.60
CA GLY A 211 -10.74 26.35 -27.11
C GLY A 211 -11.00 26.12 -25.62
N PHE A 212 -10.42 25.02 -25.12
CA PHE A 212 -10.45 24.65 -23.72
C PHE A 212 -9.03 24.53 -23.17
N LEU A 213 -8.77 25.28 -22.10
CA LEU A 213 -7.49 25.28 -21.40
C LEU A 213 -7.45 24.12 -20.38
N VAL A 214 -6.42 23.29 -20.51
CA VAL A 214 -6.07 22.26 -19.53
C VAL A 214 -5.26 22.91 -18.41
N ARG A 215 -5.88 23.15 -17.24
CA ARG A 215 -5.21 23.75 -16.08
C ARG A 215 -4.44 22.74 -15.25
N GLN A 216 -5.00 21.55 -15.08
CA GLN A 216 -4.42 20.51 -14.25
C GLN A 216 -4.74 19.13 -14.85
N VAL A 217 -3.79 18.22 -14.71
CA VAL A 217 -3.94 16.80 -15.06
C VAL A 217 -3.40 16.00 -13.88
N GLN A 218 -4.15 15.00 -13.43
CA GLN A 218 -3.71 14.10 -12.37
C GLN A 218 -2.70 13.08 -12.92
N ALA A 219 -1.64 12.81 -12.17
CA ALA A 219 -0.66 11.78 -12.52
C ALA A 219 -1.29 10.37 -12.55
N GLY A 220 -0.94 9.57 -13.54
CA GLY A 220 -1.51 8.26 -13.84
C GLY A 220 -2.92 8.29 -14.47
N SER A 221 -3.49 9.48 -14.69
CA SER A 221 -4.85 9.62 -15.23
C SER A 221 -4.94 9.25 -16.71
N LEU A 222 -6.19 9.10 -17.18
CA LEU A 222 -6.45 8.88 -18.60
C LEU A 222 -5.98 10.07 -19.46
N TYR A 223 -6.18 11.31 -19.01
CA TYR A 223 -5.73 12.50 -19.75
C TYR A 223 -4.22 12.55 -19.92
N GLU A 224 -3.45 12.20 -18.88
CA GLU A 224 -1.99 12.11 -18.98
C GLU A 224 -1.57 10.99 -19.93
N LYS A 225 -2.22 9.82 -19.85
CA LYS A 225 -1.95 8.69 -20.76
C LYS A 225 -2.27 9.04 -22.21
N LEU A 226 -3.28 9.87 -22.44
CA LEU A 226 -3.62 10.45 -23.75
C LEU A 226 -2.62 11.56 -24.18
N GLY A 227 -1.65 11.91 -23.35
CA GLY A 227 -0.59 12.86 -23.70
C GLY A 227 -0.99 14.33 -23.53
N LEU A 228 -2.13 14.62 -22.88
CA LEU A 228 -2.50 15.98 -22.49
C LEU A 228 -1.65 16.47 -21.33
N ARG A 229 -1.31 17.75 -21.35
CA ARG A 229 -0.44 18.40 -20.36
C ARG A 229 -1.07 19.68 -19.83
N PRO A 230 -0.76 20.07 -18.57
CA PRO A 230 -1.11 21.38 -18.06
C PRO A 230 -0.54 22.49 -18.97
N GLY A 231 -1.38 23.46 -19.32
CA GLY A 231 -1.06 24.55 -20.25
C GLY A 231 -1.43 24.28 -21.71
N ASP A 232 -1.90 23.07 -22.04
CA ASP A 232 -2.45 22.80 -23.38
C ASP A 232 -3.78 23.53 -23.59
N VAL A 233 -3.96 24.14 -24.76
CA VAL A 233 -5.26 24.68 -25.20
C VAL A 233 -5.79 23.81 -26.32
N ILE A 234 -6.85 23.04 -26.05
CA ILE A 234 -7.52 22.18 -27.02
C ILE A 234 -8.37 23.06 -27.93
N ARG A 235 -8.03 23.14 -29.22
CA ARG A 235 -8.72 24.02 -30.18
C ARG A 235 -9.68 23.26 -31.08
N ASN A 236 -9.27 22.08 -31.57
CA ASN A 236 -10.06 21.31 -32.50
C ASN A 236 -10.01 19.82 -32.15
N VAL A 237 -11.10 19.11 -32.43
CA VAL A 237 -11.15 17.65 -32.42
C VAL A 237 -11.77 17.19 -33.73
N ASN A 238 -11.07 16.31 -34.46
CA ASN A 238 -11.48 15.84 -35.78
C ASN A 238 -11.81 16.98 -36.76
N GLY A 239 -11.03 18.07 -36.71
CA GLY A 239 -11.25 19.27 -37.53
C GLY A 239 -12.42 20.15 -37.10
N GLN A 240 -13.21 19.73 -36.09
CA GLN A 240 -14.29 20.54 -35.54
C GLN A 240 -13.75 21.47 -34.44
N PRO A 241 -14.02 22.79 -34.50
CA PRO A 241 -13.59 23.71 -33.46
C PRO A 241 -14.36 23.47 -32.17
N LEU A 242 -13.66 23.60 -31.05
CA LEU A 242 -14.20 23.54 -29.70
C LEU A 242 -14.27 24.96 -29.12
N THR A 243 -15.45 25.54 -29.11
CA THR A 243 -15.65 26.92 -28.61
C THR A 243 -16.57 26.99 -27.40
N ASN A 244 -17.49 26.05 -27.26
CA ASN A 244 -18.46 26.01 -26.18
C ASN A 244 -18.74 24.58 -25.72
N MET A 245 -19.57 24.44 -24.68
CA MET A 245 -19.91 23.14 -24.11
C MET A 245 -20.77 22.29 -25.07
N ASP A 246 -21.58 22.91 -25.93
CA ASP A 246 -22.40 22.18 -26.92
C ASP A 246 -21.52 21.46 -27.95
N ASP A 247 -20.39 22.06 -28.33
CA ASP A 247 -19.38 21.43 -29.19
C ASP A 247 -18.82 20.16 -28.53
N VAL A 248 -18.50 20.22 -27.23
CA VAL A 248 -18.00 19.08 -26.46
C VAL A 248 -19.03 17.96 -26.42
N MET A 249 -20.30 18.28 -26.17
CA MET A 249 -21.38 17.28 -26.11
C MET A 249 -21.62 16.60 -27.45
N ARG A 250 -21.56 17.35 -28.55
CA ARG A 250 -21.65 16.78 -29.91
C ARG A 250 -20.47 15.86 -30.21
N LEU A 251 -19.26 16.28 -29.86
CA LEU A 251 -18.06 15.45 -30.04
C LEU A 251 -18.13 14.17 -29.22
N TYR A 252 -18.59 14.24 -27.97
CA TYR A 252 -18.78 13.07 -27.11
C TYR A 252 -19.68 12.01 -27.76
N GLN A 253 -20.78 12.43 -28.38
CA GLN A 253 -21.69 11.53 -29.09
C GLN A 253 -21.04 10.88 -30.33
N GLN A 254 -20.25 11.65 -31.08
CA GLN A 254 -19.54 11.16 -32.28
C GLN A 254 -18.35 10.25 -31.95
N PHE A 255 -17.73 10.46 -30.80
CA PHE A 255 -16.57 9.71 -30.35
C PHE A 255 -16.85 8.21 -30.20
N GLY A 256 -18.09 7.83 -29.89
CA GLY A 256 -18.49 6.44 -29.73
C GLY A 256 -18.39 5.59 -31.00
N THR A 257 -18.44 6.21 -32.19
CA THR A 257 -18.39 5.52 -33.48
C THR A 257 -17.11 5.80 -34.28
N ALA A 258 -16.28 6.75 -33.85
CA ALA A 258 -15.06 7.14 -34.53
C ALA A 258 -13.99 6.03 -34.48
N GLN A 259 -13.34 5.77 -35.63
CA GLN A 259 -12.19 4.86 -35.72
C GLN A 259 -10.86 5.55 -35.43
N ARG A 260 -10.81 6.87 -35.63
CA ARG A 260 -9.65 7.72 -35.36
C ARG A 260 -10.11 9.02 -34.75
N VAL A 261 -9.31 9.53 -33.82
CA VAL A 261 -9.49 10.84 -33.21
C VAL A 261 -8.21 11.63 -33.41
N LEU A 262 -8.37 12.86 -33.87
CA LEU A 262 -7.32 13.87 -34.01
C LEU A 262 -7.64 14.99 -33.04
N VAL A 263 -6.71 15.35 -32.17
CA VAL A 263 -6.90 16.45 -31.22
C VAL A 263 -5.81 17.48 -31.45
N ASP A 264 -6.21 18.67 -31.89
CA ASP A 264 -5.30 19.78 -32.09
C ASP A 264 -5.20 20.59 -30.81
N VAL A 265 -3.99 20.65 -30.27
CA VAL A 265 -3.66 21.38 -29.06
C VAL A 265 -2.64 22.46 -29.35
N GLN A 266 -2.75 23.58 -28.65
CA GLN A 266 -1.69 24.58 -28.59
C GLN A 266 -0.91 24.39 -27.29
N ARG A 267 0.34 23.96 -27.42
CA ARG A 267 1.25 23.68 -26.30
C ARG A 267 2.41 24.68 -26.34
N GLN A 268 2.55 25.47 -25.29
CA GLN A 268 3.61 26.50 -25.19
C GLN A 268 3.65 27.43 -26.42
N GLY A 269 2.48 27.76 -26.98
CA GLY A 269 2.35 28.61 -28.17
C GLY A 269 2.50 27.88 -29.51
N ARG A 270 2.91 26.60 -29.54
CA ARG A 270 3.05 25.79 -30.76
C ARG A 270 1.81 24.92 -30.98
N ASN A 271 1.43 24.71 -32.22
CA ASN A 271 0.34 23.79 -32.56
C ASN A 271 0.89 22.37 -32.68
N GLU A 272 0.27 21.43 -31.96
CA GLU A 272 0.56 20.00 -31.98
C GLU A 272 -0.74 19.23 -32.22
N THR A 273 -0.66 18.13 -32.97
CA THR A 273 -1.81 17.24 -33.21
C THR A 273 -1.52 15.90 -32.54
N LEU A 274 -2.45 15.46 -31.68
CA LEU A 274 -2.40 14.15 -31.02
C LEU A 274 -3.24 13.15 -31.82
N TYR A 275 -2.64 12.00 -32.17
CA TYR A 275 -3.25 10.97 -33.02
C TYR A 275 -3.66 9.76 -32.20
N TYR A 276 -4.96 9.45 -32.18
CA TYR A 276 -5.51 8.28 -31.49
C TYR A 276 -6.24 7.35 -32.47
N ASP A 277 -5.84 6.09 -32.54
CA ASP A 277 -6.61 5.05 -33.23
C ASP A 277 -7.46 4.27 -32.23
N MET A 278 -8.74 4.10 -32.57
CA MET A 278 -9.75 3.52 -31.70
C MET A 278 -9.97 2.05 -32.06
N ARG A 279 -9.45 1.14 -31.23
CA ARG A 279 -9.56 -0.31 -31.43
C ARG A 279 -10.77 -0.92 -30.72
#